data_AF-A0A314YV99-F1
#
_entry.id   AF-A0A314YV99-F1
#
_cell.length_a   1.000
_cell.length_b   1.000
_cell.length_c   1.000
_cell.angle_alpha   90.00
_cell.angle_beta   90.00
_cell.angle_gamma   90.00
#
_symmetry.space_group_name_H-M   'P 1'
#
loop_
_entity.id
_entity.type
_entity.pdbx_description
1 polymer ?
#
loop_
_entity_poly.entity_id
_entity_poly.type
_entity_poly.pdbx_seq_one_letter_code
_entity_poly.pdbx_strand_id
1 'polypeptide(L)'
;MALSSFSINFGSISCPYENLRTGTSPRLKLKHVLFAFTSPKPSLHISADSTPKARFIARRTESVSVPQLQRPLSEYMSLPASQYSVLDAERIERVDENTFRCYVYRFKFFAFEVCPVLLVRVEEQPNGCCIKLLSCKLDGSPIAVAQNDKFDALMVNQISCTSNQSKSSLQQLTSDTVIEVSIEIPFAFRAIPAQAIESSGTQVLEQILRIMLPRFMSQLVRDYRAWASGDISRQPLGTGEI
;
A
#
# COMPACT_ATOMS: atom_id res chain seq x y z
N MET A 1 -26.30 -25.56 28.28
CA MET A 1 -27.20 -24.41 28.44
C MET A 1 -26.97 -23.45 27.28
N ALA A 2 -28.05 -23.20 26.53
CA ALA A 2 -28.32 -22.11 25.58
C ALA A 2 -27.25 -21.71 24.53
N LEU A 3 -27.45 -22.23 23.31
CA LEU A 3 -27.16 -21.55 22.04
C LEU A 3 -28.25 -20.49 21.80
N SER A 4 -27.88 -19.23 21.54
CA SER A 4 -28.80 -18.21 21.02
C SER A 4 -28.45 -17.88 19.57
N SER A 5 -29.30 -18.40 18.68
CA SER A 5 -29.40 -18.04 17.27
C SER A 5 -30.30 -16.82 17.15
N PHE A 6 -29.87 -15.80 16.39
CA PHE A 6 -30.74 -14.70 15.96
C PHE A 6 -30.97 -14.80 14.46
N SER A 7 -32.17 -15.24 14.09
CA SER A 7 -32.70 -15.24 12.72
C SER A 7 -33.47 -13.95 12.47
N ILE A 8 -33.19 -13.25 11.38
CA ILE A 8 -33.97 -12.09 10.91
C ILE A 8 -34.82 -12.54 9.73
N ASN A 9 -36.14 -12.47 9.91
CA ASN A 9 -37.16 -12.68 8.87
C ASN A 9 -37.20 -11.47 7.93
N PHE A 10 -37.08 -11.70 6.63
CA PHE A 10 -37.55 -10.74 5.62
C PHE A 10 -38.80 -11.32 4.95
N GLY A 11 -39.92 -10.63 5.19
CA GLY A 11 -41.22 -10.94 4.63
C GLY A 11 -41.27 -10.68 3.13
N SER A 12 -41.80 -11.66 2.41
CA SER A 12 -42.19 -11.61 1.00
C SER A 12 -43.43 -10.74 0.83
N ILE A 13 -43.33 -9.68 0.02
CA ILE A 13 -44.48 -8.93 -0.50
C ILE A 13 -44.65 -9.31 -1.98
N SER A 14 -45.72 -10.03 -2.27
CA SER A 14 -46.27 -10.27 -3.61
C SER A 14 -47.49 -9.38 -3.79
N CYS A 15 -47.65 -8.77 -4.97
CA CYS A 15 -48.90 -8.19 -5.47
C CYS A 15 -48.82 -8.02 -7.00
N PRO A 16 -49.95 -7.98 -7.73
CA PRO A 16 -50.21 -8.92 -8.81
C PRO A 16 -50.23 -8.30 -10.21
N TYR A 17 -50.25 -9.22 -11.18
CA TYR A 17 -50.43 -9.06 -12.61
C TYR A 17 -51.92 -8.91 -12.95
N GLU A 18 -52.31 -7.88 -13.71
CA GLU A 18 -53.61 -7.83 -14.38
C GLU A 18 -53.47 -7.25 -15.79
N ASN A 19 -54.24 -7.80 -16.72
CA ASN A 19 -54.08 -7.67 -18.16
C ASN A 19 -55.37 -7.14 -18.80
N LEU A 20 -55.21 -6.37 -19.88
CA LEU A 20 -56.08 -6.25 -21.06
C LEU A 20 -57.45 -5.51 -20.96
N ARG A 21 -57.64 -4.46 -21.78
CA ARG A 21 -58.60 -4.43 -22.92
C ARG A 21 -58.73 -3.07 -23.65
N THR A 22 -58.45 -3.12 -24.96
CA THR A 22 -59.20 -2.57 -26.14
C THR A 22 -59.66 -1.10 -26.22
N GLY A 23 -59.34 -0.44 -27.34
CA GLY A 23 -60.00 0.79 -27.80
C GLY A 23 -59.46 1.40 -29.11
N THR A 24 -59.86 0.82 -30.25
CA THR A 24 -60.19 1.39 -31.58
C THR A 24 -59.65 2.76 -32.04
N SER A 25 -59.03 2.79 -33.23
CA SER A 25 -58.73 3.99 -34.04
C SER A 25 -59.97 4.56 -34.75
N PRO A 26 -59.89 5.79 -35.33
CA PRO A 26 -59.77 5.84 -36.79
C PRO A 26 -58.80 6.91 -37.35
N ARG A 27 -58.51 6.69 -38.63
CA ARG A 27 -57.54 7.34 -39.54
C ARG A 27 -57.86 8.79 -39.89
N LEU A 28 -56.82 9.58 -40.13
CA LEU A 28 -56.76 10.57 -41.24
C LEU A 28 -55.39 10.52 -41.91
N LYS A 29 -55.41 10.44 -43.25
CA LYS A 29 -54.24 10.42 -44.15
C LYS A 29 -53.82 11.86 -44.49
N LEU A 30 -52.52 12.13 -44.54
CA LEU A 30 -51.96 12.96 -45.63
C LEU A 30 -50.48 12.63 -45.86
N LYS A 31 -50.14 12.47 -47.14
CA LYS A 31 -48.84 12.14 -47.70
C LYS A 31 -47.88 13.31 -47.52
N HIS A 32 -46.57 13.08 -47.39
CA HIS A 32 -45.53 13.71 -48.23
C HIS A 32 -44.10 13.25 -47.84
N VAL A 33 -43.38 12.80 -48.87
CA VAL A 33 -41.92 12.88 -49.12
C VAL A 33 -40.95 12.02 -48.30
N LEU A 34 -40.24 11.17 -49.04
CA LEU A 34 -39.09 10.34 -48.70
C LEU A 34 -37.88 11.18 -48.27
N PHE A 35 -37.27 10.85 -47.13
CA PHE A 35 -35.82 10.88 -46.94
C PHE A 35 -35.43 9.76 -45.97
N ALA A 36 -34.84 8.70 -46.51
CA ALA A 36 -34.26 7.62 -45.72
C ALA A 36 -32.92 8.09 -45.14
N PHE A 37 -32.94 8.57 -43.89
CA PHE A 37 -31.74 8.67 -43.09
C PHE A 37 -31.64 7.41 -42.24
N THR A 38 -30.83 6.46 -42.71
CA THR A 38 -30.34 5.35 -41.89
C THR A 38 -29.58 5.93 -40.71
N SER A 39 -30.21 5.92 -39.55
CA SER A 39 -29.54 6.20 -38.28
C SER A 39 -28.46 5.13 -38.06
N PRO A 40 -27.17 5.48 -37.88
CA PRO A 40 -26.20 4.50 -37.46
C PRO A 40 -26.62 4.02 -36.08
N LYS A 41 -26.93 2.73 -35.96
CA LYS A 41 -27.05 2.05 -34.67
C LYS A 41 -25.82 2.45 -33.84
N PRO A 42 -25.97 2.88 -32.59
CA PRO A 42 -24.83 2.99 -31.72
C PRO A 42 -24.31 1.56 -31.54
N SER A 43 -23.23 1.22 -32.23
CA SER A 43 -22.42 0.09 -31.86
C SER A 43 -21.98 0.39 -30.44
N LEU A 44 -22.61 -0.27 -29.47
CA LEU A 44 -22.06 -0.41 -28.13
C LEU A 44 -20.73 -1.13 -28.32
N HIS A 45 -19.68 -0.33 -28.51
CA HIS A 45 -18.33 -0.79 -28.31
C HIS A 45 -18.29 -1.14 -26.83
N ILE A 46 -18.40 -2.44 -26.53
CA ILE A 46 -18.11 -2.98 -25.21
C ILE A 46 -16.65 -2.59 -24.97
N SER A 47 -16.46 -1.47 -24.28
CA SER A 47 -15.17 -1.15 -23.68
C SER A 47 -14.82 -2.35 -22.84
N ALA A 48 -13.67 -2.97 -23.13
CA ALA A 48 -13.16 -4.12 -22.43
C ALA A 48 -13.41 -3.96 -20.93
N ASP A 49 -14.06 -4.97 -20.35
CA ASP A 49 -14.47 -5.11 -18.95
C ASP A 49 -13.35 -4.58 -18.03
N SER A 50 -13.44 -3.32 -17.59
CA SER A 50 -12.47 -2.81 -16.63
C SER A 50 -12.83 -3.42 -15.29
N THR A 51 -12.06 -4.44 -14.89
CA THR A 51 -12.18 -5.03 -13.56
C THR A 51 -12.18 -3.90 -12.53
N PRO A 52 -13.17 -3.82 -11.62
CA PRO A 52 -13.22 -2.75 -10.63
C PRO A 52 -11.91 -2.67 -9.86
N LYS A 53 -11.37 -1.46 -9.70
CA LYS A 53 -10.11 -1.23 -8.97
C LYS A 53 -10.38 -0.48 -7.68
N ALA A 54 -9.56 -0.73 -6.67
CA ALA A 54 -9.52 0.02 -5.42
C ALA A 54 -8.11 0.57 -5.22
N ARG A 55 -8.01 1.81 -4.73
CA ARG A 55 -6.73 2.47 -4.46
C ARG A 55 -6.70 3.03 -3.04
N PHE A 56 -5.65 2.69 -2.31
CA PHE A 56 -5.49 3.12 -0.93
C PHE A 56 -4.04 3.55 -0.65
N ILE A 57 -3.93 4.54 0.22
CA ILE A 57 -2.68 5.27 0.46
C ILE A 57 -2.54 5.49 1.95
N ALA A 58 -1.35 5.24 2.49
CA ALA A 58 -1.00 5.63 3.84
C ALA A 58 0.26 6.50 3.83
N ARG A 59 0.29 7.46 4.75
CA ARG A 59 1.43 8.35 4.96
C ARG A 59 1.76 8.39 6.43
N ARG A 60 3.05 8.36 6.75
CA ARG A 60 3.52 8.53 8.12
C ARG A 60 4.86 9.24 8.13
N THR A 61 4.96 10.22 9.01
CA THR A 61 6.21 10.88 9.38
C THR A 61 6.61 10.42 10.77
N GLU A 62 7.87 10.04 10.94
CA GLU A 62 8.46 9.70 12.23
C GLU A 62 9.72 10.52 12.44
N SER A 63 9.84 11.18 13.60
CA SER A 63 11.00 12.00 13.93
C SER A 63 11.60 11.57 15.27
N VAL A 64 12.92 11.47 15.31
CA VAL A 64 13.67 11.13 16.52
C VAL A 64 14.79 12.16 16.73
N SER A 65 14.92 12.64 17.96
CA SER A 65 16.05 13.48 18.36
C SER A 65 17.28 12.62 18.62
N VAL A 66 18.37 12.92 17.94
CA VAL A 66 19.63 12.17 17.96
C VAL A 66 20.75 13.06 18.50
N PRO A 67 21.44 12.66 19.58
CA PRO A 67 22.61 13.37 20.06
C PRO A 67 23.75 13.26 19.05
N GLN A 68 24.41 14.38 18.77
CA GLN A 68 25.66 14.39 18.03
C GLN A 68 26.73 13.67 18.85
N LEU A 69 27.46 12.77 18.20
CA LEU A 69 28.57 12.04 18.79
C LEU A 69 29.89 12.53 18.18
N GLN A 70 30.98 11.80 18.42
CA GLN A 70 32.31 12.18 17.91
C GLN A 70 32.34 12.31 16.38
N ARG A 71 31.55 11.48 15.69
CA ARG A 71 31.28 11.62 14.26
C ARG A 71 29.87 12.16 14.07
N PRO A 72 29.65 13.18 13.25
CA PRO A 72 28.35 13.83 13.12
C PRO A 72 27.34 12.94 12.38
N LEU A 73 26.07 13.08 12.74
CA LEU A 73 24.98 12.32 12.10
C LEU A 73 24.88 12.60 10.59
N SER A 74 25.17 13.83 10.16
CA SER A 74 25.13 14.19 8.73
C SER A 74 26.15 13.43 7.89
N GLU A 75 27.35 13.17 8.42
CA GLU A 75 28.35 12.33 7.74
C GLU A 75 27.86 10.88 7.64
N TYR A 76 27.31 10.34 8.73
CA TYR A 76 26.72 9.01 8.74
C TYR A 76 25.59 8.88 7.71
N MET A 77 24.69 9.86 7.66
CA MET A 77 23.56 9.88 6.73
C MET A 77 23.97 10.04 5.27
N SER A 78 25.20 10.50 5.01
CA SER A 78 25.80 10.64 3.68
C SER A 78 26.61 9.42 3.26
N LEU A 79 26.72 8.39 4.11
CA LEU A 79 27.40 7.17 3.74
C LEU A 79 26.65 6.46 2.61
N PRO A 80 27.37 5.75 1.73
CA PRO A 80 26.73 4.93 0.72
C PRO A 80 25.97 3.77 1.37
N ALA A 81 24.92 3.32 0.69
CA ALA A 81 24.04 2.24 1.16
C ALA A 81 24.82 0.97 1.58
N SER A 82 25.94 0.68 0.91
CA SER A 82 26.82 -0.47 1.20
C SER A 82 27.50 -0.40 2.57
N GLN A 83 27.63 0.79 3.16
CA GLN A 83 28.25 1.00 4.45
C GLN A 83 27.27 0.96 5.62
N TYR A 84 25.96 0.93 5.38
CA TYR A 84 24.98 0.70 6.45
C TYR A 84 24.96 -0.77 6.86
N SER A 85 24.82 -1.01 8.16
CA SER A 85 24.54 -2.35 8.65
C SER A 85 23.13 -2.78 8.22
N VAL A 86 22.90 -4.09 8.12
CA VAL A 86 21.54 -4.60 7.96
C VAL A 86 20.78 -4.30 9.26
N LEU A 87 19.83 -3.37 9.21
CA LEU A 87 19.18 -2.80 10.39
C LEU A 87 18.25 -3.77 11.13
N ASP A 88 17.77 -4.80 10.44
CA ASP A 88 16.92 -5.85 11.01
C ASP A 88 17.15 -7.17 10.27
N ALA A 89 18.17 -7.93 10.67
CA ALA A 89 18.58 -9.14 9.94
C ALA A 89 17.56 -10.29 9.97
N GLU A 90 16.54 -10.21 10.83
CA GLU A 90 15.42 -11.16 10.77
C GLU A 90 14.51 -10.92 9.57
N ARG A 91 14.48 -9.68 9.07
CA ARG A 91 13.48 -9.22 8.08
C ARG A 91 14.09 -8.54 6.88
N ILE A 92 15.38 -8.23 6.89
CA ILE A 92 16.06 -7.51 5.83
C ILE A 92 17.24 -8.34 5.39
N GLU A 93 17.26 -8.65 4.10
CA GLU A 93 18.38 -9.30 3.43
C GLU A 93 18.98 -8.32 2.44
N ARG A 94 20.30 -8.17 2.46
CA ARG A 94 21.01 -7.36 1.47
C ARG A 94 21.12 -8.18 0.18
N VAL A 95 20.62 -7.63 -0.93
CA VAL A 95 20.69 -8.27 -2.26
C VAL A 95 21.95 -7.83 -3.00
N ASP A 96 22.25 -6.53 -2.94
CA ASP A 96 23.48 -5.94 -3.50
C ASP A 96 23.91 -4.70 -2.67
N GLU A 97 24.74 -3.83 -3.26
CA GLU A 97 25.27 -2.63 -2.60
C GLU A 97 24.17 -1.66 -2.13
N ASN A 98 23.09 -1.52 -2.90
CA ASN A 98 22.02 -0.55 -2.62
C ASN A 98 20.60 -1.13 -2.64
N THR A 99 20.46 -2.42 -2.92
CA THR A 99 19.18 -3.13 -2.97
C THR A 99 19.02 -4.07 -1.79
N PHE A 100 17.83 -4.05 -1.20
CA PHE A 100 17.48 -4.86 -0.04
C PHE A 100 16.14 -5.56 -0.27
N ARG A 101 16.03 -6.76 0.27
CA ARG A 101 14.80 -7.52 0.34
C ARG A 101 14.25 -7.40 1.76
N CYS A 102 13.01 -6.95 1.89
CA CYS A 102 12.36 -6.72 3.18
C CYS A 102 11.11 -7.60 3.32
N TYR A 103 11.05 -8.37 4.39
CA TYR A 103 9.91 -9.21 4.76
C TYR A 103 9.00 -8.43 5.71
N VAL A 104 7.84 -8.03 5.20
CA VAL A 104 6.83 -7.32 5.99
C VAL A 104 6.08 -8.32 6.87
N TYR A 105 5.67 -7.87 8.07
CA TYR A 105 4.85 -8.68 8.96
C TYR A 105 3.61 -9.23 8.26
N ARG A 106 3.29 -10.49 8.54
CA ARG A 106 2.05 -11.12 8.08
C ARG A 106 0.85 -10.39 8.68
N PHE A 107 -0.10 -9.99 7.84
CA PHE A 107 -1.34 -9.34 8.28
C PHE A 107 -2.55 -9.94 7.58
N LYS A 108 -3.73 -9.71 8.18
CA LYS A 108 -5.01 -10.10 7.59
C LYS A 108 -5.62 -8.94 6.83
N PHE A 109 -6.09 -9.21 5.62
CA PHE A 109 -6.86 -8.30 4.80
C PHE A 109 -8.12 -9.03 4.34
N PHE A 110 -9.25 -8.72 4.98
CA PHE A 110 -10.49 -9.50 4.88
C PHE A 110 -10.26 -10.99 5.18
N ALA A 111 -10.62 -11.87 4.24
CA ALA A 111 -10.46 -13.32 4.36
C ALA A 111 -9.04 -13.80 3.99
N PHE A 112 -8.15 -12.89 3.60
CA PHE A 112 -6.79 -13.23 3.20
C PHE A 112 -5.79 -12.95 4.30
N GLU A 113 -4.80 -13.83 4.38
CA GLU A 113 -3.58 -13.57 5.11
C GLU A 113 -2.46 -13.35 4.11
N VAL A 114 -1.75 -12.24 4.28
CA VAL A 114 -0.82 -11.71 3.29
C VAL A 114 0.53 -11.50 3.95
N CYS A 115 1.60 -11.91 3.25
CA CYS A 115 2.98 -11.69 3.64
C CYS A 115 3.71 -10.96 2.50
N PRO A 116 3.80 -9.62 2.51
CA PRO A 116 4.52 -8.90 1.47
C PRO A 116 6.03 -9.04 1.61
N VAL A 117 6.68 -9.30 0.49
CA VAL A 117 8.13 -9.27 0.30
C VAL A 117 8.44 -8.11 -0.63
N LEU A 118 9.15 -7.12 -0.11
CA LEU A 118 9.52 -5.90 -0.83
C LEU A 118 10.95 -6.05 -1.34
N LEU A 119 11.20 -5.62 -2.57
CA LEU A 119 12.53 -5.30 -3.06
C LEU A 119 12.64 -3.79 -3.13
N VAL A 120 13.59 -3.21 -2.40
CA VAL A 120 13.77 -1.77 -2.29
C VAL A 120 15.18 -1.35 -2.66
N ARG A 121 15.33 -0.16 -3.22
CA ARG A 121 16.62 0.48 -3.50
C ARG A 121 16.80 1.70 -2.60
N VAL A 122 17.99 1.85 -2.05
CA VAL A 122 18.42 3.04 -1.31
C VAL A 122 19.20 3.95 -2.25
N GLU A 123 18.75 5.19 -2.37
CA GLU A 123 19.42 6.25 -3.11
C GLU A 123 19.95 7.30 -2.13
N GLU A 124 21.22 7.67 -2.28
CA GLU A 124 21.85 8.71 -1.48
C GLU A 124 21.24 10.09 -1.78
N GLN A 125 21.14 10.93 -0.75
CA GLN A 125 20.65 12.30 -0.84
C GLN A 125 21.55 13.23 -0.01
N PRO A 126 21.64 14.54 -0.34
CA PRO A 126 22.59 15.45 0.31
C PRO A 126 22.52 15.53 1.86
N ASN A 127 21.38 15.19 2.46
CA ASN A 127 21.17 15.20 3.91
C ASN A 127 20.50 13.91 4.41
N GLY A 128 20.67 12.80 3.71
CA GLY A 128 19.98 11.55 4.05
C GLY A 128 19.93 10.56 2.90
N CYS A 129 18.85 9.81 2.82
CA CYS A 129 18.65 8.83 1.76
C CYS A 129 17.17 8.68 1.41
N CYS A 130 16.90 8.16 0.22
CA CYS A 130 15.57 7.86 -0.28
C CYS A 130 15.48 6.34 -0.52
N ILE A 131 14.56 5.68 0.16
CA ILE A 131 14.27 4.26 -0.06
C ILE A 131 13.08 4.17 -1.00
N LYS A 132 13.27 3.55 -2.17
CA LYS A 132 12.23 3.39 -3.19
C LYS A 132 11.90 1.92 -3.40
N LEU A 133 10.62 1.63 -3.56
CA LEU A 133 10.16 0.29 -3.95
C LEU A 133 10.53 -0.01 -5.41
N LEU A 134 11.20 -1.13 -5.63
CA LEU A 134 11.43 -1.70 -6.97
C LEU A 134 10.32 -2.69 -7.33
N SER A 135 9.95 -3.55 -6.38
CA SER A 135 8.86 -4.51 -6.57
C SER A 135 8.28 -4.95 -5.24
N CYS A 136 7.00 -5.33 -5.24
CA CYS A 136 6.35 -5.98 -4.11
C CYS A 136 5.73 -7.28 -4.60
N LYS A 137 5.95 -8.38 -3.86
CA LYS A 137 5.28 -9.66 -4.10
C LYS A 137 4.66 -10.16 -2.81
N LEU A 138 3.49 -10.76 -2.91
CA LEU A 138 2.83 -11.47 -1.83
C LEU A 138 3.31 -12.91 -1.82
N ASP A 139 3.76 -13.35 -0.65
CA ASP A 139 4.18 -14.71 -0.36
C ASP A 139 3.18 -15.39 0.60
N GLY A 140 3.29 -16.70 0.75
CA GLY A 140 2.47 -17.54 1.63
C GLY A 140 1.44 -18.38 0.87
N SER A 141 0.15 -18.13 1.10
CA SER A 141 -0.90 -19.00 0.53
C SER A 141 -0.96 -18.91 -1.01
N PRO A 142 -1.35 -20.00 -1.70
CA PRO A 142 -1.53 -19.97 -3.16
C PRO A 142 -2.47 -18.86 -3.64
N ILE A 143 -3.45 -18.50 -2.81
CA ILE A 143 -4.40 -17.44 -3.12
C ILE A 143 -3.75 -16.06 -3.08
N ALA A 144 -2.86 -15.81 -2.11
CA ALA A 144 -2.10 -14.56 -2.02
C ALA A 144 -1.12 -14.44 -3.20
N VAL A 145 -0.38 -15.51 -3.50
CA VAL A 145 0.56 -15.55 -4.63
C VAL A 145 -0.16 -15.31 -5.96
N ALA A 146 -1.37 -15.85 -6.14
CA ALA A 146 -2.18 -15.63 -7.34
C ALA A 146 -2.67 -14.18 -7.53
N GLN A 147 -2.52 -13.30 -6.54
CA GLN A 147 -2.82 -11.87 -6.69
C GLN A 147 -1.64 -11.06 -7.19
N ASN A 148 -0.43 -11.63 -7.32
CA ASN A 148 0.79 -10.89 -7.67
C ASN A 148 0.80 -10.13 -9.00
N ASP A 149 -0.14 -10.45 -9.88
CA ASP A 149 -0.31 -9.80 -11.18
C ASP A 149 -1.59 -8.93 -11.22
N LYS A 150 -2.24 -8.74 -10.07
CA LYS A 150 -3.52 -8.03 -9.90
C LYS A 150 -3.42 -6.84 -8.96
N PHE A 151 -2.21 -6.45 -8.58
CA PHE A 151 -1.97 -5.22 -7.84
C PHE A 151 -0.68 -4.55 -8.27
N ASP A 152 -0.67 -3.24 -8.07
CA ASP A 152 0.49 -2.37 -8.20
C ASP A 152 0.76 -1.72 -6.84
N ALA A 153 2.04 -1.58 -6.50
CA ALA A 153 2.45 -0.92 -5.27
C ALA A 153 3.55 0.11 -5.56
N LEU A 154 3.46 1.23 -4.87
CA LEU A 154 4.46 2.29 -4.85
C LEU A 154 4.80 2.60 -3.40
N MET A 155 6.07 2.71 -3.09
CA MET A 155 6.50 3.18 -1.78
C MET A 155 7.76 4.04 -1.92
N VAL A 156 7.75 5.15 -1.18
CA VAL A 156 8.89 6.04 -1.01
C VAL A 156 9.02 6.36 0.48
N ASN A 157 10.21 6.16 1.02
CA ASN A 157 10.59 6.63 2.35
C ASN A 157 11.77 7.60 2.21
N GLN A 158 11.53 8.87 2.52
CA GLN A 158 12.55 9.89 2.55
C GLN A 158 13.07 10.04 3.97
N ILE A 159 14.35 9.73 4.17
CA ILE A 159 15.05 9.96 5.43
C ILE A 159 15.88 11.23 5.28
N SER A 160 15.80 12.12 6.27
CA SER A 160 16.60 13.34 6.32
C SER A 160 17.03 13.66 7.75
N CYS A 161 18.24 14.18 7.90
CA CYS A 161 18.67 14.84 9.13
C CYS A 161 18.58 16.35 8.97
N THR A 162 18.18 17.07 10.02
CA THR A 162 18.20 18.53 10.02
C THR A 162 19.63 19.03 9.82
N SER A 163 19.87 19.71 8.70
CA SER A 163 21.14 20.39 8.43
C SER A 163 21.27 21.59 9.36
N ASN A 164 22.14 21.48 10.35
CA ASN A 164 22.30 22.49 11.38
C ASN A 164 23.24 23.61 10.88
N GLN A 165 22.66 24.74 10.47
CA GLN A 165 23.38 26.03 10.44
C GLN A 165 23.72 26.53 11.87
N SER A 166 23.20 25.89 12.92
CA SER A 166 23.45 26.21 14.33
C SER A 166 24.04 25.01 15.09
N LYS A 167 25.03 25.24 15.96
CA LYS A 167 25.80 24.23 16.71
C LYS A 167 24.97 23.51 17.81
N SER A 168 23.76 23.03 17.49
CA SER A 168 22.95 22.26 18.45
C SER A 168 23.57 20.87 18.65
N SER A 169 23.64 20.45 19.91
CA SER A 169 24.08 19.10 20.32
C SER A 169 23.06 18.01 19.94
N LEU A 170 21.83 18.39 19.63
CA LEU A 170 20.77 17.51 19.14
C LEU A 170 20.44 17.84 17.68
N GLN A 171 20.38 16.80 16.84
CA GLN A 171 19.82 16.87 15.49
C GLN A 171 18.54 16.04 15.43
N GLN A 172 17.62 16.44 14.56
CA GLN A 172 16.40 15.68 14.32
C GLN A 172 16.59 14.81 13.08
N LEU A 173 16.37 13.52 13.24
CA LEU A 173 16.29 12.55 12.16
C LEU A 173 14.81 12.32 11.86
N THR A 174 14.39 12.60 10.62
CA THR A 174 13.01 12.48 10.19
C THR A 174 12.90 11.51 9.03
N SER A 175 11.89 10.65 9.07
CA SER A 175 11.52 9.75 8.00
C SER A 175 10.09 10.02 7.57
N ASP A 176 9.91 10.39 6.30
CA ASP A 176 8.63 10.64 5.65
C ASP A 176 8.33 9.49 4.70
N THR A 177 7.36 8.66 5.06
CA THR A 177 6.99 7.47 4.27
C THR A 177 5.61 7.60 3.65
N VAL A 178 5.52 7.25 2.37
CA VAL A 178 4.26 7.14 1.62
C VAL A 178 4.20 5.74 1.01
N ILE A 179 3.09 5.05 1.21
CA ILE A 179 2.76 3.79 0.55
C ILE A 179 1.45 4.00 -0.21
N GLU A 180 1.43 3.64 -1.49
CA GLU A 180 0.24 3.60 -2.33
C GLU A 180 0.09 2.20 -2.93
N VAL A 181 -1.11 1.64 -2.85
CA VAL A 181 -1.44 0.33 -3.43
C VAL A 181 -2.70 0.47 -4.25
N SER A 182 -2.67 -0.08 -5.46
CA SER A 182 -3.82 -0.22 -6.35
C SER A 182 -4.07 -1.69 -6.59
N ILE A 183 -5.30 -2.16 -6.36
CA ILE A 183 -5.68 -3.57 -6.54
C ILE A 183 -6.85 -3.70 -7.52
N GLU A 184 -6.87 -4.80 -8.28
CA GLU A 184 -8.08 -5.27 -8.95
C GLU A 184 -8.94 -6.04 -7.94
N ILE A 185 -10.21 -5.66 -7.82
CA ILE A 185 -11.14 -6.25 -6.87
C ILE A 185 -11.54 -7.64 -7.39
N PRO A 186 -11.17 -8.74 -6.69
CA PRO A 186 -11.53 -10.08 -7.14
C PRO A 186 -13.04 -10.28 -7.11
N PHE A 187 -13.55 -11.19 -7.95
CA PHE A 187 -14.99 -11.46 -8.05
C PHE A 187 -15.67 -11.70 -6.69
N ALA A 188 -15.01 -12.45 -5.79
CA ALA A 188 -15.51 -12.74 -4.46
C ALA A 188 -15.75 -11.50 -3.57
N PHE A 189 -15.11 -10.36 -3.87
CA PHE A 189 -15.23 -9.12 -3.11
C PHE A 189 -16.03 -8.03 -3.84
N ARG A 190 -16.61 -8.33 -5.02
CA ARG A 190 -17.41 -7.34 -5.78
C ARG A 190 -18.66 -6.87 -5.04
N ALA A 191 -19.17 -7.65 -4.09
CA ALA A 191 -20.29 -7.25 -3.23
C ALA A 191 -19.87 -6.23 -2.16
N ILE A 192 -18.56 -6.08 -1.88
CA ILE A 192 -18.05 -5.09 -0.95
C ILE A 192 -17.88 -3.76 -1.69
N PRO A 193 -18.41 -2.64 -1.16
CA PRO A 193 -18.17 -1.32 -1.76
C PRO A 193 -16.68 -1.03 -1.85
N ALA A 194 -16.23 -0.49 -2.99
CA ALA A 194 -14.82 -0.16 -3.21
C ALA A 194 -14.28 0.74 -2.09
N GLN A 195 -15.07 1.71 -1.61
CA GLN A 195 -14.69 2.62 -0.53
C GLN A 195 -14.41 1.89 0.79
N ALA A 196 -15.12 0.79 1.06
CA ALA A 196 -14.86 -0.03 2.25
C ALA A 196 -13.55 -0.82 2.11
N ILE A 197 -13.23 -1.29 0.90
CA ILE A 197 -11.94 -1.93 0.58
C ILE A 197 -10.81 -0.92 0.71
N GLU A 198 -10.96 0.29 0.15
CA GLU A 198 -9.98 1.36 0.23
C GLU A 198 -9.74 1.81 1.67
N SER A 199 -10.79 2.06 2.44
CA SER A 199 -10.68 2.44 3.85
C SER A 199 -9.98 1.34 4.67
N SER A 200 -10.37 0.08 4.49
CA SER A 200 -9.73 -1.05 5.16
C SER A 200 -8.26 -1.20 4.75
N GLY A 201 -7.94 -0.99 3.47
CA GLY A 201 -6.58 -1.06 2.95
C GLY A 201 -5.70 0.04 3.52
N THR A 202 -6.19 1.27 3.55
CA THR A 202 -5.52 2.41 4.19
C THR A 202 -5.23 2.12 5.66
N GLN A 203 -6.21 1.63 6.42
CA GLN A 203 -6.01 1.29 7.84
C GLN A 203 -4.92 0.24 8.03
N VAL A 204 -4.90 -0.80 7.19
CA VAL A 204 -3.85 -1.83 7.24
C VAL A 204 -2.47 -1.23 6.98
N LEU A 205 -2.33 -0.41 5.93
CA LEU A 205 -1.06 0.25 5.62
C LEU A 205 -0.62 1.22 6.73
N GLU A 206 -1.55 1.93 7.37
CA GLU A 206 -1.27 2.80 8.51
C GLU A 206 -0.78 2.01 9.73
N GLN A 207 -1.39 0.86 10.03
CA GLN A 207 -0.94 -0.02 11.12
C GLN A 207 0.46 -0.57 10.87
N ILE A 208 0.72 -1.01 9.63
CA ILE A 208 2.03 -1.45 9.15
C ILE A 208 3.09 -0.36 9.40
N LEU A 209 2.81 0.88 8.95
CA LEU A 209 3.71 2.01 9.18
C LEU A 209 3.88 2.36 10.66
N ARG A 210 2.82 2.23 11.46
CA ARG A 210 2.85 2.49 12.90
C ARG A 210 3.79 1.56 13.68
N ILE A 211 3.97 0.34 13.21
CA ILE A 211 4.83 -0.65 13.86
C ILE A 211 6.25 -0.60 13.27
N MET A 212 6.37 -0.60 11.94
CA MET A 212 7.66 -0.76 11.29
C MET A 212 8.49 0.52 11.28
N LEU A 213 7.87 1.68 11.09
CA LEU A 213 8.61 2.93 10.93
C LEU A 213 9.39 3.31 12.20
N PRO A 214 8.79 3.28 13.41
CA PRO A 214 9.54 3.54 14.64
C PRO A 214 10.66 2.52 14.90
N ARG A 215 10.42 1.23 14.59
CA ARG A 215 11.44 0.17 14.72
C ARG A 215 12.62 0.47 13.80
N PHE A 216 12.37 0.78 12.53
CA PHE A 216 13.39 1.18 11.57
C PHE A 216 14.20 2.38 12.08
N MET A 217 13.54 3.45 12.52
CA MET A 217 14.22 4.64 13.06
C MET A 217 15.09 4.32 14.27
N SER A 218 14.61 3.46 15.17
CA SER A 218 15.39 3.02 16.34
C SER A 218 16.64 2.22 15.96
N GLN A 219 16.56 1.41 14.91
CA GLN A 219 17.69 0.62 14.42
C GLN A 219 18.70 1.51 13.70
N LEU A 220 18.22 2.46 12.89
CA LEU A 220 19.08 3.43 12.21
C LEU A 220 19.87 4.28 13.21
N VAL A 221 19.25 4.70 14.32
CA VAL A 221 19.94 5.40 15.42
C VAL A 221 20.96 4.50 16.13
N ARG A 222 20.67 3.21 16.28
CA ARG A 222 21.62 2.25 16.86
C ARG A 222 22.84 2.05 15.97
N ASP A 223 22.65 1.90 14.67
CA ASP A 223 23.75 1.77 13.70
C ASP A 223 24.61 3.04 13.67
N TYR A 224 23.99 4.23 13.71
CA TYR A 224 24.72 5.49 13.86
C TYR A 224 25.59 5.52 15.12
N ARG A 225 25.06 5.11 16.28
CA ARG A 225 25.82 5.10 17.54
C ARG A 225 27.03 4.16 17.47
N ALA A 226 26.88 2.98 16.88
CA ALA A 226 27.96 2.04 16.66
C ALA A 226 29.02 2.60 15.69
N TRP A 227 28.58 3.17 14.57
CA TRP A 227 29.50 3.79 13.62
C TRP A 227 30.27 4.97 14.22
N ALA A 228 29.59 5.81 15.00
CA ALA A 228 30.18 6.99 15.62
C ALA A 228 31.16 6.66 16.76
N SER A 229 31.02 5.49 17.41
CA SER A 229 31.97 5.00 18.41
C SER A 229 33.22 4.34 17.79
N GLY A 230 33.26 4.20 16.46
CA GLY A 230 34.38 3.59 15.75
C GLY A 230 34.24 2.08 15.54
N ASP A 231 33.07 1.50 15.83
CA ASP A 231 32.78 0.11 15.47
C ASP A 231 32.69 -0.03 13.94
N ILE A 232 33.65 -0.76 13.37
CA ILE A 232 33.71 -1.09 11.95
C ILE A 232 33.22 -2.50 11.64
N SER A 233 32.76 -3.26 12.65
CA SER A 233 32.37 -4.65 12.49
C SER A 233 31.11 -4.83 11.62
N ARG A 234 30.27 -3.78 11.53
CA ARG A 234 29.02 -3.72 10.74
C ARG A 234 28.16 -4.97 10.91
N GLN A 235 28.13 -5.51 12.12
CA GLN A 235 27.35 -6.70 12.41
C GLN A 235 25.86 -6.40 12.20
N PRO A 236 25.10 -7.35 11.62
CA PRO A 236 23.66 -7.20 11.47
C PRO A 236 23.00 -6.88 12.83
N LEU A 237 22.08 -5.91 12.81
CA LEU A 237 21.28 -5.55 13.99
C LEU A 237 20.01 -6.42 14.03
N GLY A 238 19.62 -6.85 15.24
CA GLY A 238 18.45 -7.70 15.48
C GLY A 238 18.83 -9.08 16.02
N THR A 239 18.85 -9.22 17.35
CA THR A 239 19.16 -10.48 18.06
C THR A 239 17.92 -11.34 18.36
N GLY A 240 16.77 -11.01 17.77
CA GLY A 240 15.51 -11.76 17.98
C GLY A 240 14.88 -11.66 19.36
N GLU A 241 15.20 -10.62 20.12
CA GLU A 241 14.42 -10.29 21.31
C GLU A 241 13.13 -9.54 20.90
N ILE A 242 12.01 -10.18 21.25
CA ILE A 242 10.61 -9.80 20.99
C ILE A 242 10.16 -8.81 22.06
#